data_AF-A0A820GYG2-F1
#
_entry.id   AF-A0A820GYG2-F1
#
_cell.length_a   1.000
_cell.length_b   1.000
_cell.length_c   1.000
_cell.angle_alpha   90.00
_cell.angle_beta   90.00
_cell.angle_gamma   90.00
#
_symmetry.space_group_name_H-M   'P 1'
#
loop_
_entity.id
_entity.type
_entity.pdbx_description
1 polymer ?
#
loop_
_entity_poly.entity_id
_entity_poly.type
_entity_poly.pdbx_seq_one_letter_code
_entity_poly.pdbx_strand_id
1 'polypeptide(L)'
;FCYVIHRLLKDGHSNVVHDCIILSSYFDQLCKYWSGVQQSYGLLTHRYCHLLVAKLKFHVKNPTFTGGLTFDEPNDIRRLFKDNYNLYLPLCNELFDYMEELLNLVQVIFTSLDQSRTNSMTTTGQCRLNPIIVCIQDSSLLYDYIVKVLFKLHEGLSGDALQEHRQRLTDQFRRLKRFYNQTSTLQYFKTLIKVPILPENPPNFNIKEDMKNYQSPVPVVSATSTESLSGMDDLLTGTSTDTKSILKTTVSDDSAASNMMYNRTKEISELEQRVMQ
;
A
#
# COMPACT_ATOMS: atom_id res chain seq x y z
N PHE A 1 -7.24 -8.19 -5.45
CA PHE A 1 -7.24 -8.58 -4.03
C PHE A 1 -6.35 -7.67 -3.18
N CYS A 2 -5.00 -7.78 -3.23
CA CYS A 2 -4.10 -7.04 -2.32
C CYS A 2 -4.34 -5.51 -2.32
N TYR A 3 -4.54 -4.92 -3.50
CA TYR A 3 -4.89 -3.50 -3.63
C TYR A 3 -6.16 -3.11 -2.87
N VAL A 4 -7.21 -3.92 -2.99
CA VAL A 4 -8.50 -3.66 -2.33
C VAL A 4 -8.34 -3.73 -0.82
N ILE A 5 -7.62 -4.74 -0.31
CA ILE A 5 -7.30 -4.85 1.11
C ILE A 5 -6.49 -3.65 1.59
N HIS A 6 -5.47 -3.22 0.83
CA HIS A 6 -4.67 -2.06 1.19
C HIS A 6 -5.52 -0.80 1.31
N ARG A 7 -6.42 -0.58 0.34
CA ARG A 7 -7.35 0.54 0.36
C ARG A 7 -8.35 0.45 1.50
N LEU A 8 -8.88 -0.74 1.79
CA LEU A 8 -9.80 -0.95 2.90
C LEU A 8 -9.12 -0.73 4.26
N LEU A 9 -7.86 -1.16 4.41
CA LEU A 9 -7.08 -0.86 5.61
C LEU A 9 -6.87 0.65 5.78
N LYS A 10 -6.70 1.39 4.68
CA LYS A 10 -6.43 2.82 4.72
C LYS A 10 -7.68 3.67 4.99
N ASP A 11 -8.72 3.45 4.19
CA ASP A 11 -9.90 4.32 4.10
C ASP A 11 -11.16 3.68 4.72
N GLY A 12 -11.07 2.43 5.17
CA GLY A 12 -12.20 1.72 5.76
C GLY A 12 -12.46 2.07 7.23
N HIS A 13 -13.44 1.38 7.81
CA HIS A 13 -13.76 1.51 9.23
C HIS A 13 -12.58 1.07 10.12
N SER A 14 -12.43 1.68 11.30
CA SER A 14 -11.33 1.37 12.24
C SER A 14 -11.20 -0.13 12.57
N ASN A 15 -12.34 -0.82 12.70
CA ASN A 15 -12.40 -2.27 12.94
C ASN A 15 -11.72 -3.12 11.85
N VAL A 16 -11.62 -2.64 10.61
CA VAL A 16 -10.97 -3.39 9.52
C VAL A 16 -9.53 -3.75 9.88
N VAL A 17 -8.81 -2.83 10.53
CA VAL A 17 -7.42 -3.07 10.93
C VAL A 17 -7.37 -4.21 11.95
N HIS A 18 -8.26 -4.19 12.95
CA HIS A 18 -8.36 -5.26 13.95
C HIS A 18 -8.69 -6.62 13.31
N ASP A 19 -9.68 -6.65 12.42
CA ASP A 19 -10.08 -7.88 11.73
C ASP A 19 -8.95 -8.43 10.85
N CYS A 20 -8.25 -7.56 10.13
CA CYS A 20 -7.14 -7.97 9.27
C CYS A 20 -5.91 -8.44 10.08
N ILE A 21 -5.68 -7.90 11.28
CA ILE A 21 -4.63 -8.37 12.18
C ILE A 21 -4.88 -9.83 12.59
N ILE A 22 -6.13 -10.19 12.90
CA ILE A 22 -6.51 -11.58 13.22
C ILE A 22 -6.20 -12.51 12.03
N LEU A 23 -6.38 -12.00 10.80
CA LEU A 23 -6.10 -12.71 9.56
C LEU A 23 -4.62 -12.63 9.13
N SER A 24 -3.71 -12.08 9.93
CA SER A 24 -2.29 -11.89 9.54
C SER A 24 -1.62 -13.21 9.12
N SER A 25 -1.96 -14.33 9.75
CA SER A 25 -1.41 -15.66 9.41
C SER A 25 -1.79 -16.12 8.00
N TYR A 26 -2.95 -15.70 7.50
CA TYR A 26 -3.38 -15.96 6.13
C TYR A 26 -2.56 -15.16 5.11
N PHE A 27 -2.23 -13.90 5.42
CA PHE A 27 -1.33 -13.10 4.58
C PHE A 27 0.08 -13.70 4.51
N ASP A 28 0.61 -14.24 5.61
CA ASP A 28 1.89 -14.95 5.61
C ASP A 28 1.84 -16.22 4.73
N GLN A 29 0.73 -16.95 4.73
CA GLN A 29 0.53 -18.10 3.85
C GLN A 29 0.45 -17.68 2.38
N LEU A 30 -0.26 -16.58 2.08
CA LEU A 30 -0.28 -16.00 0.73
C LEU A 30 1.13 -15.58 0.28
N CYS A 31 1.92 -14.93 1.13
CA CYS A 31 3.32 -14.60 0.82
C CYS A 31 4.11 -15.84 0.37
N LYS A 32 4.01 -16.94 1.14
CA LYS A 32 4.69 -18.21 0.85
C LYS A 32 4.17 -18.88 -0.42
N TYR A 33 2.87 -18.81 -0.69
CA TYR A 33 2.30 -19.35 -1.92
C TYR A 33 2.85 -18.62 -3.15
N TRP A 34 2.84 -17.30 -3.12
CA TRP A 34 3.28 -16.48 -4.27
C TRP A 34 4.80 -16.42 -4.45
N SER A 35 5.61 -16.81 -3.46
CA SER A 35 7.07 -16.80 -3.61
C SER A 35 7.58 -17.76 -4.69
N GLY A 36 6.84 -18.84 -4.97
CA GLY A 36 7.17 -19.80 -6.03
C GLY A 36 6.77 -19.33 -7.45
N VAL A 37 5.94 -18.28 -7.57
CA VAL A 37 5.38 -17.85 -8.85
C VAL A 37 6.09 -16.58 -9.31
N GLN A 38 7.06 -16.73 -10.21
CA GLN A 38 7.89 -15.60 -10.68
C GLN A 38 7.36 -14.94 -11.96
N GLN A 39 6.40 -15.56 -12.66
CA GLN A 39 5.88 -15.03 -13.91
C GLN A 39 4.71 -14.05 -13.71
N SER A 40 4.59 -13.10 -14.64
CA SER A 40 3.46 -12.18 -14.77
C SER A 40 3.17 -11.33 -13.52
N TYR A 41 2.11 -11.65 -12.77
CA TYR A 41 1.69 -10.95 -11.55
C TYR A 41 2.18 -11.64 -10.27
N GLY A 42 2.85 -12.79 -10.36
CA GLY A 42 3.27 -13.56 -9.19
C GLY A 42 4.23 -12.80 -8.29
N LEU A 43 5.34 -12.28 -8.85
CA LEU A 43 6.31 -11.47 -8.10
C LEU A 43 5.69 -10.17 -7.55
N LEU A 44 4.79 -9.53 -8.31
CA LEU A 44 4.04 -8.35 -7.85
C LEU A 44 3.19 -8.69 -6.63
N THR A 45 2.42 -9.78 -6.72
CA THR A 45 1.50 -10.21 -5.67
C THR A 45 2.28 -10.61 -4.43
N HIS A 46 3.38 -11.35 -4.59
CA HIS A 46 4.28 -11.70 -3.50
C HIS A 46 4.79 -10.45 -2.76
N ARG A 47 5.34 -9.46 -3.48
CA ARG A 47 5.81 -8.21 -2.87
C ARG A 47 4.69 -7.39 -2.23
N TYR A 48 3.50 -7.41 -2.81
CA TYR A 48 2.36 -6.72 -2.22
C TYR A 48 1.96 -7.39 -0.90
N CYS A 49 1.89 -8.71 -0.84
CA CYS A 49 1.58 -9.41 0.41
C CYS A 49 2.62 -9.08 1.50
N HIS A 50 3.90 -8.95 1.15
CA HIS A 50 4.94 -8.47 2.09
C HIS A 50 4.64 -7.06 2.63
N LEU A 51 4.24 -6.12 1.78
CA LEU A 51 3.82 -4.78 2.20
C LEU A 51 2.62 -4.83 3.16
N LEU A 52 1.60 -5.65 2.85
CA LEU A 52 0.42 -5.79 3.72
C LEU A 52 0.80 -6.37 5.09
N VAL A 53 1.66 -7.38 5.13
CA VAL A 53 2.16 -7.95 6.38
C VAL A 53 2.96 -6.91 7.17
N ALA A 54 3.80 -6.11 6.51
CA ALA A 54 4.54 -5.02 7.17
C ALA A 54 3.59 -3.97 7.77
N LYS A 55 2.56 -3.56 7.02
CA LYS A 55 1.51 -2.65 7.50
C LYS A 55 0.80 -3.22 8.74
N LEU A 56 0.36 -4.48 8.69
CA LEU A 56 -0.31 -5.13 9.83
C LEU A 56 0.61 -5.25 11.05
N LYS A 57 1.87 -5.64 10.85
CA LYS A 57 2.88 -5.68 11.93
C LYS A 57 3.10 -4.32 12.56
N PHE A 58 3.13 -3.24 11.76
CA PHE A 58 3.20 -1.88 12.28
C PHE A 58 2.02 -1.55 13.19
N HIS A 59 0.79 -1.86 12.77
CA HIS A 59 -0.42 -1.58 13.56
C HIS A 59 -0.57 -2.46 14.82
N VAL A 60 -0.06 -3.70 14.80
CA VAL A 60 0.01 -4.54 16.01
C VAL A 60 0.87 -3.89 17.09
N LYS A 61 2.01 -3.32 16.69
CA LYS A 61 2.95 -2.70 17.62
C LYS A 61 2.56 -1.27 18.00
N ASN A 62 1.87 -0.57 17.11
CA ASN A 62 1.48 0.84 17.26
C ASN A 62 -0.04 1.01 17.12
N PRO A 63 -0.84 0.53 18.08
CA PRO A 63 -2.31 0.57 17.99
C PRO A 63 -2.90 1.98 18.04
N THR A 64 -2.11 2.99 18.38
CA THR A 64 -2.51 4.40 18.35
C THR A 64 -2.72 4.94 16.93
N PHE A 65 -2.12 4.30 15.93
CA PHE A 65 -2.26 4.72 14.53
C PHE A 65 -3.49 4.05 13.91
N THR A 66 -4.36 4.86 13.33
CA THR A 66 -5.41 4.41 12.42
C THR A 66 -4.79 3.75 11.19
N GLY A 67 -5.58 2.95 10.46
CA GLY A 67 -5.10 2.30 9.24
C GLY A 67 -4.67 3.28 8.13
N GLY A 68 -5.16 4.52 8.19
CA GLY A 68 -4.74 5.63 7.35
C GLY A 68 -3.40 6.28 7.74
N LEU A 69 -2.72 5.75 8.77
CA LEU A 69 -1.52 6.32 9.40
C LEU A 69 -1.78 7.68 10.05
N THR A 70 -2.98 7.93 10.58
CA THR A 70 -3.28 9.11 11.41
C THR A 70 -3.43 8.70 12.87
N PHE A 71 -3.42 9.64 13.82
CA PHE A 71 -3.67 9.39 15.23
C PHE A 71 -4.32 10.61 15.87
N ASP A 72 -4.90 10.43 17.06
CA ASP A 72 -5.67 11.47 17.76
C ASP A 72 -4.80 12.67 18.19
N GLU A 73 -5.43 13.84 18.31
CA GLU A 73 -4.81 15.14 18.60
C GLU A 73 -3.88 15.13 19.83
N PRO A 74 -2.69 15.75 19.76
CA PRO A 74 -2.16 16.55 18.65
C PRO A 74 -1.52 15.65 17.58
N ASN A 75 -1.87 15.86 16.30
CA ASN A 75 -1.37 15.12 15.11
C ASN A 75 0.13 15.37 14.79
N ASP A 76 0.96 15.57 15.82
CA ASP A 76 2.40 15.72 15.76
C ASP A 76 3.06 14.53 16.44
N ILE A 77 3.69 13.67 15.62
CA ILE A 77 4.27 12.41 16.09
C ILE A 77 5.35 12.64 17.16
N ARG A 78 5.98 13.81 17.19
CA ARG A 78 7.00 14.20 18.19
C ARG A 78 6.44 14.39 19.60
N ARG A 79 5.11 14.45 19.74
CA ARG A 79 4.41 14.57 21.03
C ARG A 79 3.84 13.24 21.52
N LEU A 80 3.85 12.20 20.67
CA LEU A 80 3.20 10.92 20.94
C LEU A 80 3.69 10.28 22.24
N PHE A 81 5.00 10.32 22.49
CA PHE A 81 5.62 9.73 23.67
C PHE A 81 6.27 10.76 24.61
N LYS A 82 5.89 12.04 24.50
CA LYS A 82 6.52 13.15 25.24
C LYS A 82 8.05 13.11 25.07
N ASP A 83 8.83 13.01 26.15
CA ASP A 83 10.29 12.91 26.13
C ASP A 83 10.82 11.49 26.37
N ASN A 84 9.99 10.46 26.16
CA ASN A 84 10.41 9.07 26.28
C ASN A 84 11.09 8.58 24.98
N TYR A 85 12.37 8.88 24.82
CA TYR A 85 13.19 8.50 23.66
C TYR A 85 13.25 6.99 23.40
N ASN A 86 13.09 6.15 24.44
CA ASN A 86 13.12 4.69 24.33
C ASN A 86 11.95 4.13 23.50
N LEU A 87 10.84 4.89 23.38
CA LEU A 87 9.69 4.51 22.55
C LEU A 87 9.81 5.04 21.11
N TYR A 88 10.54 6.15 20.91
CA TYR A 88 10.77 6.71 19.57
C TYR A 88 11.71 5.87 18.72
N LEU A 89 12.72 5.22 19.32
CA LEU A 89 13.70 4.45 18.56
C LEU A 89 13.08 3.20 17.91
N PRO A 90 12.31 2.35 18.62
CA PRO A 90 11.56 1.26 17.99
C PRO A 90 10.58 1.74 16.93
N LEU A 91 9.81 2.81 17.22
CA LEU A 91 8.88 3.41 16.26
C LEU A 91 9.60 3.86 14.98
N CYS A 92 10.77 4.50 15.11
CA CYS A 92 11.57 4.92 13.97
C CYS A 92 11.96 3.74 13.07
N ASN A 93 12.44 2.65 13.67
CA ASN A 93 12.79 1.43 12.95
C ASN A 93 11.59 0.82 12.24
N GLU A 94 10.43 0.79 12.89
CA GLU A 94 9.20 0.24 12.33
C GLU A 94 8.66 1.07 11.16
N LEU A 95 8.73 2.40 11.25
CA LEU A 95 8.42 3.30 10.14
C LEU A 95 9.35 3.06 8.94
N PHE A 96 10.65 2.89 9.21
CA PHE A 96 11.61 2.58 8.15
C PHE A 96 11.38 1.20 7.52
N ASP A 97 11.03 0.18 8.30
CA ASP A 97 10.73 -1.17 7.81
C ASP A 97 9.50 -1.17 6.90
N TYR A 98 8.46 -0.41 7.28
CA TYR A 98 7.29 -0.21 6.45
C TYR A 98 7.66 0.51 5.13
N MET A 99 8.36 1.64 5.21
CA MET A 99 8.81 2.37 4.02
C MET A 99 9.66 1.48 3.08
N GLU A 100 10.47 0.59 3.64
CA GLU A 100 11.30 -0.35 2.88
C GLU A 100 10.47 -1.31 2.02
N GLU A 101 9.50 -1.99 2.61
CA GLU A 101 8.61 -2.91 1.89
C GLU A 101 7.75 -2.17 0.85
N LEU A 102 7.37 -0.92 1.13
CA LEU A 102 6.64 -0.07 0.20
C LEU A 102 7.50 0.24 -1.03
N LEU A 103 8.73 0.70 -0.84
CA LEU A 103 9.66 1.02 -1.92
C LEU A 103 10.04 -0.23 -2.72
N ASN A 104 10.13 -1.40 -2.07
CA ASN A 104 10.36 -2.69 -2.75
C ASN A 104 9.19 -3.07 -3.67
N LEU A 105 7.95 -2.91 -3.23
CA LEU A 105 6.78 -3.15 -4.08
C LEU A 105 6.78 -2.22 -5.29
N VAL A 106 6.99 -0.92 -5.07
CA VAL A 106 7.00 0.10 -6.13
C VAL A 106 8.06 -0.22 -7.18
N GLN A 107 9.26 -0.61 -6.76
CA GLN A 107 10.34 -1.01 -7.66
C GLN A 107 9.95 -2.19 -8.55
N VAL A 108 9.25 -3.19 -7.99
CA VAL A 108 8.76 -4.34 -8.76
C VAL A 108 7.62 -3.96 -9.70
N ILE A 109 6.74 -3.03 -9.31
CA ILE A 109 5.69 -2.49 -10.19
C ILE A 109 6.31 -1.91 -11.46
N PHE A 110 7.27 -0.99 -11.33
CA PHE A 110 7.94 -0.38 -12.49
C PHE A 110 8.70 -1.41 -13.32
N THR A 111 9.50 -2.28 -12.68
CA THR A 111 10.21 -3.37 -13.38
C THR A 111 9.25 -4.23 -14.19
N SER A 112 8.07 -4.55 -13.64
CA SER A 112 7.09 -5.38 -14.32
C SER A 112 6.42 -4.68 -15.51
N LEU A 113 6.27 -3.34 -15.44
CA LEU A 113 5.75 -2.53 -16.53
C LEU A 113 6.72 -2.54 -17.72
N ASP A 114 8.01 -2.34 -17.43
CA ASP A 114 9.10 -2.37 -18.41
C ASP A 114 9.23 -3.75 -19.08
N GLN A 115 9.25 -4.83 -18.28
CA GLN A 115 9.38 -6.21 -18.77
C GLN A 115 8.21 -6.64 -19.66
N SER A 116 6.98 -6.21 -19.31
CA SER A 116 5.79 -6.53 -20.09
C SER A 116 5.61 -5.62 -21.31
N ARG A 117 6.45 -4.58 -21.47
CA ARG A 117 6.36 -3.57 -22.52
C ARG A 117 4.96 -2.94 -22.60
N THR A 118 4.28 -2.82 -21.46
CA THR A 118 2.91 -2.29 -21.38
C THR A 118 2.93 -0.78 -21.15
N ASN A 119 1.98 -0.06 -21.74
CA ASN A 119 1.87 1.40 -21.58
C ASN A 119 0.93 1.72 -20.41
N SER A 120 1.28 2.75 -19.63
CA SER A 120 0.47 3.35 -18.55
C SER A 120 -0.98 3.71 -18.93
N MET A 121 -1.29 3.89 -20.21
CA MET A 121 -2.63 4.21 -20.71
C MET A 121 -3.46 2.97 -21.09
N THR A 122 -2.88 1.77 -21.03
CA THR A 122 -3.60 0.50 -21.29
C THR A 122 -4.20 -0.06 -20.02
N THR A 123 -5.32 -0.78 -20.10
CA THR A 123 -5.97 -1.43 -18.94
C THR A 123 -4.99 -2.32 -18.16
N THR A 124 -4.15 -3.10 -18.86
CA THR A 124 -3.13 -3.94 -18.24
C THR A 124 -2.06 -3.12 -17.50
N GLY A 125 -1.58 -2.03 -18.10
CA GLY A 125 -0.63 -1.13 -17.45
C GLY A 125 -1.25 -0.43 -16.23
N GLN A 126 -2.48 0.04 -16.34
CA GLN A 126 -3.22 0.67 -15.25
C GLN A 126 -3.46 -0.29 -14.10
N CYS A 127 -3.80 -1.56 -14.36
CA CYS A 127 -3.93 -2.59 -13.32
C CYS A 127 -2.65 -2.76 -12.50
N ARG A 128 -1.48 -2.72 -13.15
CA ARG A 128 -0.16 -2.77 -12.48
C ARG A 128 0.14 -1.50 -11.69
N LEU A 129 -0.22 -0.35 -12.24
CA LEU A 129 0.10 0.98 -11.70
C LEU A 129 -0.86 1.44 -10.60
N ASN A 130 -2.12 0.99 -10.59
CA ASN A 130 -3.13 1.44 -9.63
C ASN A 130 -2.71 1.38 -8.15
N PRO A 131 -1.95 0.36 -7.69
CA PRO A 131 -1.40 0.33 -6.34
C PRO A 131 -0.53 1.52 -5.95
N ILE A 132 0.11 2.19 -6.91
CA ILE A 132 1.01 3.33 -6.64
C ILE A 132 0.25 4.49 -5.97
N ILE A 133 -1.05 4.65 -6.22
CA ILE A 133 -1.84 5.73 -5.61
C ILE A 133 -1.80 5.62 -4.08
N VAL A 134 -2.13 4.45 -3.53
CA VAL A 134 -2.08 4.19 -2.08
C VAL A 134 -0.65 4.19 -1.55
N CYS A 135 0.33 3.72 -2.35
CA CYS A 135 1.75 3.81 -1.98
C CYS A 135 2.23 5.26 -1.84
N ILE A 136 1.83 6.19 -2.71
CA ILE A 136 2.18 7.62 -2.58
C ILE A 136 1.60 8.19 -1.29
N GLN A 137 0.34 7.87 -1.00
CA GLN A 137 -0.33 8.36 0.20
C GLN A 137 0.37 7.87 1.47
N ASP A 138 0.70 6.59 1.56
CA ASP A 138 1.38 6.03 2.72
C ASP A 138 2.83 6.50 2.81
N SER A 139 3.59 6.51 1.72
CA SER A 139 4.99 6.94 1.74
C SER A 139 5.16 8.40 2.11
N SER A 140 4.18 9.25 1.79
CA SER A 140 4.23 10.66 2.19
C SER A 140 4.21 10.86 3.71
N LEU A 141 3.30 10.15 4.39
CA LEU A 141 3.14 10.18 5.84
C LEU A 141 4.32 9.49 6.53
N LEU A 142 4.73 8.32 6.02
CA LEU A 142 5.88 7.60 6.56
C LEU A 142 7.14 8.47 6.50
N TYR A 143 7.40 9.17 5.39
CA TYR A 143 8.54 10.07 5.29
C TYR A 143 8.46 11.24 6.27
N ASP A 144 7.30 11.89 6.37
CA ASP A 144 7.05 12.98 7.32
C ASP A 144 7.32 12.54 8.77
N TYR A 145 6.82 11.36 9.13
CA TYR A 145 7.01 10.78 10.45
C TYR A 145 8.45 10.38 10.73
N ILE A 146 9.13 9.73 9.78
CA ILE A 146 10.55 9.37 9.94
C ILE A 146 11.38 10.63 10.20
N VAL A 147 11.20 11.70 9.40
CA VAL A 147 11.95 12.94 9.58
C VAL A 147 11.67 13.56 10.95
N LYS A 148 10.39 13.68 11.34
CA LYS A 148 9.99 14.26 12.63
C LYS A 148 10.51 13.45 13.83
N VAL A 149 10.41 12.13 13.77
CA VAL A 149 10.91 11.23 14.82
C VAL A 149 12.44 11.30 14.91
N LEU A 150 13.15 11.38 13.78
CA LEU A 150 14.60 11.55 13.80
C LEU A 150 15.04 12.87 14.41
N PHE A 151 14.37 13.98 14.09
CA PHE A 151 14.62 15.25 14.77
C PHE A 151 14.37 15.13 16.27
N LYS A 152 13.29 14.47 16.70
CA LYS A 152 13.01 14.24 18.12
C LYS A 152 14.10 13.40 18.79
N LEU A 153 14.57 12.32 18.16
CA LEU A 153 15.65 11.48 18.68
C LEU A 153 16.97 12.26 18.82
N HIS A 154 17.26 13.17 17.89
CA HIS A 154 18.43 14.05 17.93
C HIS A 154 18.39 15.09 19.06
N GLU A 155 17.24 15.30 19.74
CA GLU A 155 17.16 16.12 20.95
C GLU A 155 17.71 15.40 22.20
N GLY A 156 17.61 14.06 22.24
CA GLY A 156 17.90 13.25 23.42
C GLY A 156 19.08 12.29 23.31
N LEU A 157 19.53 11.98 22.08
CA LEU A 157 20.59 11.01 21.82
C LEU A 157 21.79 11.67 21.12
N SER A 158 22.97 11.09 21.30
CA SER A 158 24.18 11.55 20.62
C SER A 158 24.10 11.32 19.11
N GLY A 159 24.77 12.19 18.34
CA GLY A 159 24.81 12.09 16.88
C GLY A 159 25.36 10.75 16.39
N ASP A 160 26.32 10.17 17.09
CA ASP A 160 26.95 8.89 16.69
C ASP A 160 25.98 7.71 16.80
N ALA A 161 25.12 7.69 17.83
CA ALA A 161 24.12 6.63 18.02
C ALA A 161 23.07 6.58 16.89
N LEU A 162 22.86 7.71 16.19
CA LEU A 162 21.86 7.84 15.12
C LEU A 162 22.48 7.79 13.71
N GLN A 163 23.77 7.48 13.58
CA GLN A 163 24.45 7.45 12.29
C GLN A 163 23.79 6.49 11.29
N GLU A 164 23.50 5.26 11.71
CA GLU A 164 22.85 4.26 10.85
C GLU A 164 21.46 4.71 10.39
N HIS A 165 20.72 5.39 11.27
CA HIS A 165 19.38 5.89 10.96
C HIS A 165 19.42 7.02 9.93
N ARG A 166 20.41 7.92 10.03
CA ARG A 166 20.65 8.97 9.02
C ARG A 166 21.02 8.37 7.66
N GLN A 167 21.85 7.33 7.65
CA GLN A 167 22.21 6.62 6.42
C GLN A 167 20.97 5.96 5.79
N ARG A 168 20.18 5.25 6.60
CA ARG A 168 18.93 4.61 6.17
C ARG A 168 17.94 5.61 5.57
N LEU A 169 17.75 6.77 6.21
CA LEU A 169 16.94 7.85 5.64
C LEU A 169 17.50 8.37 4.32
N THR A 170 18.81 8.57 4.21
CA THR A 170 19.43 9.07 2.97
C THR A 170 19.18 8.12 1.80
N ASP A 171 19.29 6.81 2.03
CA ASP A 171 19.06 5.81 1.00
C ASP A 171 17.57 5.70 0.62
N GLN A 172 16.67 5.66 1.61
CA GLN A 172 15.23 5.64 1.34
C GLN A 172 14.75 6.94 0.70
N PHE A 173 15.30 8.10 1.08
CA PHE A 173 15.00 9.40 0.45
C PHE A 173 15.35 9.40 -1.04
N ARG A 174 16.53 8.89 -1.42
CA ARG A 174 16.95 8.79 -2.83
C ARG A 174 15.99 7.92 -3.63
N ARG A 175 15.56 6.78 -3.07
CA ARG A 175 14.61 5.85 -3.68
C ARG A 175 13.21 6.47 -3.80
N LEU A 176 12.74 7.14 -2.75
CA LEU A 176 11.44 7.82 -2.72
C LEU A 176 11.39 8.99 -3.72
N LYS A 177 12.45 9.81 -3.78
CA LYS A 177 12.57 10.90 -4.78
C LYS A 177 12.53 10.35 -6.20
N ARG A 178 13.22 9.25 -6.47
CA ARG A 178 13.15 8.55 -7.78
C ARG A 178 11.74 8.06 -8.08
N PHE A 179 11.08 7.43 -7.11
CA PHE A 179 9.71 6.95 -7.23
C PHE A 179 8.74 8.10 -7.61
N TYR A 180 8.75 9.20 -6.85
CA TYR A 180 7.86 10.34 -7.13
C TYR A 180 8.15 10.98 -8.49
N ASN A 181 9.42 11.15 -8.85
CA ASN A 181 9.80 11.68 -10.16
C ASN A 181 9.39 10.76 -11.32
N GLN A 182 9.55 9.45 -11.18
CA GLN A 182 9.09 8.50 -12.20
C GLN A 182 7.57 8.56 -12.34
N THR A 183 6.85 8.56 -11.22
CA THR A 183 5.38 8.56 -11.23
C THR A 183 4.80 9.85 -11.82
N SER A 184 5.38 11.01 -11.52
CA SER A 184 4.89 12.31 -12.01
C SER A 184 5.01 12.48 -13.54
N THR A 185 5.90 11.72 -14.18
CA THR A 185 6.03 11.72 -15.65
C THR A 185 4.94 10.92 -16.38
N LEU A 186 4.28 9.99 -15.69
CA LEU A 186 3.26 9.13 -16.28
C LEU A 186 1.91 9.86 -16.40
N GLN A 187 1.34 9.86 -17.61
CA GLN A 187 0.08 10.54 -17.89
C GLN A 187 -1.07 10.00 -17.04
N TYR A 188 -1.08 8.69 -16.75
CA TYR A 188 -2.10 8.04 -15.93
C TYR A 188 -2.33 8.72 -14.57
N PHE A 189 -1.28 9.21 -13.91
CA PHE A 189 -1.41 9.77 -12.56
C PHE A 189 -1.80 11.25 -12.55
N LYS A 190 -1.62 11.98 -13.65
CA LYS A 190 -1.85 13.44 -13.67
C LYS A 190 -3.28 13.84 -13.31
N THR A 191 -4.25 13.00 -13.63
CA THR A 191 -5.67 13.22 -13.31
C THR A 191 -6.11 12.57 -12.00
N LEU A 192 -5.33 11.64 -11.46
CA LEU A 192 -5.71 10.82 -10.29
C LEU A 192 -5.16 11.38 -8.98
N ILE A 193 -3.90 11.84 -8.97
CA ILE A 193 -3.22 12.28 -7.76
C ILE A 193 -2.12 13.30 -8.07
N LYS A 194 -2.05 14.35 -7.27
CA LYS A 194 -0.90 15.25 -7.23
C LYS A 194 0.23 14.57 -6.47
N VAL A 195 1.21 14.06 -7.21
CA VAL A 195 2.43 13.45 -6.64
C VAL A 195 3.24 14.53 -5.88
N PRO A 196 3.65 14.27 -4.64
CA PRO A 196 4.47 15.21 -3.88
C PRO A 196 5.84 15.44 -4.54
N ILE A 197 6.37 16.66 -4.40
CA ILE A 197 7.73 17.00 -4.83
C ILE A 197 8.61 17.02 -3.58
N LEU A 198 9.67 16.22 -3.59
CA LEU A 198 10.67 16.21 -2.52
C LEU A 198 11.75 17.26 -2.78
N PRO A 199 12.37 17.81 -1.70
CA PRO A 199 13.46 18.78 -1.81
C PRO A 199 14.69 18.17 -2.51
N GLU A 200 15.67 19.03 -2.81
CA GLU A 200 16.87 18.55 -3.52
C GLU A 200 17.68 17.59 -2.66
N ASN A 201 17.91 17.98 -1.40
CA ASN A 201 18.68 17.23 -0.41
C ASN A 201 17.77 16.78 0.74
N PRO A 202 18.09 15.66 1.42
CA PRO A 202 17.42 15.29 2.65
C PRO A 202 17.69 16.33 3.76
N PRO A 203 16.83 16.43 4.79
CA PRO A 203 17.01 17.35 5.91
C PRO A 203 18.34 17.11 6.65
N ASN A 204 18.98 18.19 7.11
CA ASN A 204 20.17 18.09 7.94
C ASN A 204 19.81 18.11 9.43
N PHE A 205 19.87 16.95 10.08
CA PHE A 205 19.50 16.80 11.49
C PHE A 205 20.44 17.51 12.48
N ASN A 206 21.63 17.93 12.04
CA ASN A 206 22.55 18.69 12.88
C ASN A 206 22.18 20.18 12.97
N ILE A 207 21.28 20.65 12.09
CA ILE A 207 20.86 22.04 12.00
C ILE A 207 19.43 22.15 12.53
N LYS A 208 19.25 22.72 13.72
CA LYS A 208 17.92 22.89 14.33
C LYS A 208 16.97 23.75 13.49
N GLU A 209 17.51 24.64 12.65
CA GLU A 209 16.76 25.49 11.74
C GLU A 209 16.11 24.69 10.59
N ASP A 210 16.72 23.59 10.15
CA ASP A 210 16.14 22.71 9.12
C ASP A 210 14.81 22.10 9.60
N MET A 211 14.66 21.85 10.91
CA MET A 211 13.38 21.40 11.46
C MET A 211 12.31 22.49 11.38
N LYS A 212 12.67 23.76 11.58
CA LYS A 212 11.72 24.88 11.48
C LYS A 212 11.27 25.12 10.04
N ASN A 213 12.17 24.89 9.08
CA ASN A 213 11.92 25.06 7.65
C ASN A 213 11.34 23.81 6.99
N TYR A 214 11.24 22.68 7.72
CA TYR A 214 10.74 21.44 7.18
C TYR A 214 9.25 21.53 6.82
N GLN A 215 8.93 21.22 5.55
CA GLN A 215 7.56 21.15 5.06
C GLN A 215 7.18 19.71 4.72
N SER A 216 6.03 19.28 5.24
CA SER A 216 5.49 17.94 4.98
C SER A 216 5.12 17.78 3.49
N PRO A 217 5.55 16.70 2.82
CA PRO A 217 5.18 16.45 1.43
C PRO A 217 3.76 15.86 1.36
N VAL A 218 2.72 16.71 1.41
CA VAL A 218 1.33 16.23 1.39
C VAL A 218 0.87 15.87 -0.04
N PRO A 219 0.41 14.63 -0.30
CA PRO A 219 -0.20 14.25 -1.56
C PRO A 219 -1.65 14.73 -1.60
N VAL A 220 -2.08 15.27 -2.73
CA VAL A 220 -3.47 15.73 -2.92
C VAL A 220 -4.14 14.83 -3.94
N VAL A 221 -5.16 14.08 -3.53
CA VAL A 221 -5.98 13.25 -4.43
C VAL A 221 -7.00 14.14 -5.13
N SER A 222 -7.18 13.96 -6.44
CA SER A 222 -8.19 14.70 -7.20
C SER A 222 -9.58 14.11 -6.96
N ALA A 223 -10.58 14.94 -6.62
CA ALA A 223 -11.94 14.52 -6.27
C ALA A 223 -12.70 13.75 -7.37
N THR A 224 -12.21 13.74 -8.61
CA THR A 224 -12.77 12.98 -9.74
C THR A 224 -12.60 11.46 -9.60
N SER A 225 -11.84 10.96 -8.63
CA SER A 225 -11.55 9.53 -8.46
C SER A 225 -12.73 8.66 -8.02
N THR A 226 -13.82 9.24 -7.50
CA THR A 226 -15.01 8.45 -7.09
C THR A 226 -15.88 8.04 -8.27
N GLU A 227 -15.88 8.77 -9.39
CA GLU A 227 -16.77 8.48 -10.53
C GLU A 227 -16.14 7.58 -11.59
N SER A 228 -14.82 7.65 -11.80
CA SER A 228 -14.13 6.81 -12.80
C SER A 228 -13.92 5.33 -12.37
N LEU A 229 -14.38 4.94 -11.18
CA LEU A 229 -14.39 3.55 -10.72
C LEU A 229 -15.66 2.78 -11.12
N SER A 230 -16.67 3.46 -11.70
CA SER A 230 -17.90 2.83 -12.20
C SER A 230 -17.69 1.93 -13.43
N GLY A 231 -16.55 2.03 -14.11
CA GLY A 231 -16.22 1.18 -15.25
C GLY A 231 -15.93 -0.29 -14.90
N MET A 232 -15.96 -0.67 -13.62
CA MET A 232 -15.86 -2.05 -13.17
C MET A 232 -17.24 -2.70 -12.90
N ASP A 233 -18.31 -1.91 -12.78
CA ASP A 233 -19.67 -2.41 -12.51
C ASP A 233 -20.36 -2.96 -13.78
N ASP A 234 -19.93 -2.49 -14.96
CA ASP A 234 -20.48 -2.90 -16.25
C ASP A 234 -20.08 -4.34 -16.68
N LEU A 235 -19.16 -4.98 -15.95
CA LEU A 235 -18.83 -6.41 -16.17
C LEU A 235 -19.75 -7.36 -15.37
N LEU A 236 -20.55 -6.84 -14.44
CA LEU A 236 -21.45 -7.65 -13.60
C LEU A 236 -22.93 -7.50 -13.95
N THR A 237 -23.28 -6.62 -14.91
CA THR A 237 -24.67 -6.40 -15.35
C THR A 237 -24.82 -6.38 -16.87
N GLY A 238 -24.17 -7.32 -17.58
CA GLY A 238 -24.37 -7.54 -19.01
C GLY A 238 -25.37 -8.66 -19.28
N THR A 239 -26.59 -8.29 -19.63
CA THR A 239 -27.67 -9.18 -20.11
C THR A 239 -27.22 -10.09 -21.26
N SER A 240 -27.67 -11.35 -21.17
CA SER A 240 -27.73 -12.41 -22.18
C SER A 240 -27.55 -11.96 -23.64
N THR A 241 -26.48 -12.40 -24.30
CA THR A 241 -26.48 -13.32 -25.46
C THR A 241 -25.03 -13.54 -25.94
N ASP A 242 -24.72 -14.77 -26.37
CA ASP A 242 -23.50 -15.20 -27.10
C ASP A 242 -22.22 -15.55 -26.33
N THR A 243 -22.26 -16.66 -25.57
CA THR A 243 -21.07 -17.35 -25.02
C THR A 243 -20.90 -18.79 -25.53
N LYS A 244 -21.38 -19.14 -26.73
CA LYS A 244 -21.24 -20.51 -27.28
C LYS A 244 -19.94 -20.81 -28.04
N SER A 245 -19.01 -19.87 -28.23
CA SER A 245 -17.86 -20.09 -29.11
C SER A 245 -16.46 -20.16 -28.46
N ILE A 246 -16.30 -19.95 -27.14
CA ILE A 246 -14.95 -19.83 -26.52
C ILE A 246 -14.67 -20.90 -25.44
N LEU A 247 -15.33 -22.06 -25.49
CA LEU A 247 -15.08 -23.17 -24.55
C LEU A 247 -14.91 -24.51 -25.29
N LYS A 248 -13.91 -24.57 -26.16
CA LYS A 248 -13.31 -25.84 -26.60
C LYS A 248 -11.81 -25.65 -26.77
N THR A 249 -11.05 -25.63 -25.67
CA THR A 249 -9.72 -26.26 -25.57
C THR A 249 -9.36 -26.32 -24.07
N THR A 250 -8.69 -27.41 -23.67
CA THR A 250 -8.12 -27.73 -22.33
C THR A 250 -9.07 -28.28 -21.25
N VAL A 251 -9.34 -29.58 -21.37
CA VAL A 251 -9.52 -30.57 -20.27
C VAL A 251 -8.16 -30.66 -19.54
N SER A 252 -8.01 -30.66 -18.21
CA SER A 252 -8.50 -31.59 -17.17
C SER A 252 -8.13 -31.05 -15.77
N ASP A 253 -8.84 -31.50 -14.74
CA ASP A 253 -8.67 -31.25 -13.29
C ASP A 253 -9.42 -30.04 -12.70
N ASP A 254 -10.76 -30.08 -12.66
CA ASP A 254 -11.52 -29.19 -11.74
C ASP A 254 -12.95 -29.67 -11.36
N SER A 255 -13.18 -30.98 -11.23
CA SER A 255 -14.52 -31.51 -10.91
C SER A 255 -14.97 -31.19 -9.48
N ALA A 256 -14.04 -31.06 -8.54
CA ALA A 256 -14.34 -30.76 -7.14
C ALA A 256 -14.74 -29.28 -6.93
N ALA A 257 -14.05 -28.34 -7.57
CA ALA A 257 -14.37 -26.92 -7.45
C ALA A 257 -15.67 -26.57 -8.18
N SER A 258 -15.93 -27.17 -9.35
CA SER A 258 -17.21 -27.01 -10.07
C SER A 258 -18.40 -27.51 -9.27
N ASN A 259 -18.27 -28.67 -8.60
CA ASN A 259 -19.35 -29.20 -7.76
C ASN A 259 -19.59 -28.33 -6.51
N MET A 260 -18.53 -27.77 -5.91
CA MET A 260 -18.65 -26.88 -4.76
C MET A 260 -19.31 -25.54 -5.12
N MET A 261 -18.96 -24.95 -6.27
CA MET A 261 -19.57 -23.72 -6.76
C MET A 261 -21.04 -23.93 -7.17
N TYR A 262 -21.37 -25.07 -7.78
CA TYR A 262 -22.74 -25.43 -8.12
C TYR A 262 -23.63 -25.60 -6.89
N ASN A 263 -23.15 -26.31 -5.87
CA ASN A 263 -23.88 -26.51 -4.62
C ASN A 263 -24.08 -25.19 -3.86
N ARG A 264 -23.06 -24.32 -3.82
CA ARG A 264 -23.15 -23.01 -3.18
C ARG A 264 -24.16 -22.09 -3.88
N THR A 265 -24.21 -22.11 -5.20
CA THR A 265 -25.16 -21.31 -5.99
C THR A 265 -26.60 -21.80 -5.76
N LYS A 266 -26.79 -23.12 -5.63
CA LYS A 266 -28.08 -23.72 -5.31
C LYS A 266 -28.56 -23.35 -3.90
N GLU A 267 -27.69 -23.41 -2.89
CA GLU A 267 -28.02 -23.01 -1.51
C GLU A 267 -28.39 -21.52 -1.40
N ILE A 268 -27.70 -20.64 -2.13
CA ILE A 268 -28.01 -19.21 -2.16
C ILE A 268 -29.41 -18.98 -2.75
N SER A 269 -29.74 -19.65 -3.85
CA SER A 269 -31.06 -19.52 -4.49
C SER A 269 -32.21 -20.05 -3.61
N GLU A 270 -31.98 -21.15 -2.89
CA GLU A 270 -32.95 -21.70 -1.94
C GLU A 270 -33.16 -20.79 -0.71
N LEU A 271 -32.10 -20.11 -0.24
CA LEU A 271 -32.19 -19.12 0.84
C LEU A 271 -32.93 -17.86 0.39
N GLU A 272 -32.68 -17.36 -0.82
CA GLU A 272 -33.37 -16.20 -1.39
C GLU A 272 -34.89 -16.47 -1.54
N GLN A 273 -35.28 -17.68 -1.92
CA GLN A 273 -36.69 -18.06 -1.99
C GLN A 273 -37.36 -18.12 -0.61
N ARG A 274 -36.63 -18.51 0.44
CA ARG A 274 -37.15 -18.55 1.82
C ARG A 274 -37.28 -17.17 2.47
N VAL A 275 -36.46 -16.20 2.05
CA VAL A 275 -36.54 -14.81 2.56
C VAL A 275 -37.68 -14.02 1.90
N MET A 276 -38.17 -14.47 0.74
CA MET A 276 -39.28 -13.85 0.01
C MET A 276 -40.67 -14.45 0.31
N GLN A 277 -40.78 -15.40 1.26
CA GLN A 277 -42.06 -15.92 1.80
C GLN A 277 -42.25 -15.47 3.24
#